data_AF-A0A7J5JAD7-F1
#
_entry.id   AF-A0A7J5JAD7-F1
#
_cell.length_a   1.000
_cell.length_b   1.000
_cell.length_c   1.000
_cell.angle_alpha   90.00
_cell.angle_beta   90.00
_cell.angle_gamma   90.00
#
_symmetry.space_group_name_H-M   'P 1'
#
loop_
_entity.id
_entity.type
_entity.pdbx_description
1 polymer ?
#
loop_
_entity_poly.entity_id
_entity_poly.type
_entity_poly.pdbx_seq_one_letter_code
_entity_poly.pdbx_strand_id
1 'polypeptide(L)'
;GMADDGIFFYCHTLERLIGLSVPGRESFTLTECFGFALLTDREKMERQVFKHEADGKPVIVTGREVLLFYGEHYGIRPEELKQYATEYCCHIKHYREYGYPLLDRSLVKKMLEEEERITKGETRSFTLRIHFPWHVKITKEDNPEYAPYRYALNAYCLDNPLCFNRRYTTLEKALLHCLNGFNENAAIKDRYRSIGEYLLQK
;
A
#
# COMPACT_ATOMS: atom_id res chain seq x y z
N GLY A 1 -14.14 -53.83 -40.00
CA GLY A 1 -13.07 -53.30 -40.85
C GLY A 1 -12.50 -52.09 -40.15
N MET A 2 -11.20 -52.18 -39.80
CA MET A 2 -10.31 -51.16 -39.22
C MET A 2 -10.85 -50.42 -37.98
N ALA A 3 -10.51 -50.95 -36.80
CA ALA A 3 -10.42 -50.14 -35.60
C ALA A 3 -9.24 -49.18 -35.82
N ASP A 4 -9.54 -47.90 -35.97
CA ASP A 4 -8.53 -46.85 -36.05
C ASP A 4 -8.03 -46.63 -34.62
N ASP A 5 -6.84 -47.11 -34.30
CA ASP A 5 -6.18 -46.99 -32.99
C ASP A 5 -5.71 -45.54 -32.74
N GLY A 6 -6.64 -44.59 -32.89
CA GLY A 6 -6.39 -43.17 -32.70
C GLY A 6 -5.88 -42.91 -31.28
N ILE A 7 -4.74 -42.24 -31.16
CA ILE A 7 -4.18 -41.83 -29.87
C ILE A 7 -4.98 -40.63 -29.35
N PHE A 8 -5.75 -40.84 -28.28
CA PHE A 8 -6.49 -39.76 -27.61
C PHE A 8 -5.61 -39.05 -26.58
N PHE A 9 -5.54 -37.72 -26.67
CA PHE A 9 -4.85 -36.87 -25.69
C PHE A 9 -5.86 -36.03 -24.91
N TYR A 10 -5.89 -36.20 -23.59
CA TYR A 10 -6.65 -35.33 -22.70
C TYR A 10 -5.79 -34.13 -22.27
N CYS A 11 -6.26 -32.91 -22.61
CA CYS A 11 -5.63 -31.66 -22.22
C CYS A 11 -6.51 -30.90 -21.22
N HIS A 12 -5.94 -30.51 -20.09
CA HIS A 12 -6.64 -29.73 -19.06
C HIS A 12 -6.26 -28.24 -19.06
N THR A 13 -5.36 -27.82 -19.95
CA THR A 13 -4.93 -26.41 -20.10
C THR A 13 -4.72 -26.06 -21.58
N LEU A 14 -4.82 -24.76 -21.90
CA LEU A 14 -4.62 -24.27 -23.26
C LEU A 14 -3.15 -24.41 -23.70
N GLU A 15 -2.19 -24.24 -22.79
CA GLU A 15 -0.76 -24.40 -23.06
C GLU A 15 -0.42 -25.84 -23.47
N ARG A 16 -1.06 -26.84 -22.84
CA ARG A 16 -0.86 -28.24 -23.18
C ARG A 16 -1.44 -28.58 -24.56
N LEU A 17 -2.57 -27.97 -24.91
CA LEU A 17 -3.15 -28.08 -26.26
C LEU A 17 -2.25 -27.41 -27.31
N ILE A 18 -1.74 -26.21 -27.04
CA ILE A 18 -0.78 -25.52 -27.91
C ILE A 18 0.51 -26.35 -28.07
N GLY A 19 0.99 -26.98 -27.01
CA GLY A 19 2.14 -27.89 -27.07
C GLY A 19 1.95 -29.11 -27.99
N LEU A 20 0.70 -29.52 -28.26
CA LEU A 20 0.41 -30.56 -29.27
C LEU A 20 0.47 -30.03 -30.71
N SER A 21 0.32 -28.72 -30.91
CA SER A 21 0.40 -28.05 -32.22
C SER A 21 1.83 -27.68 -32.67
N VAL A 22 2.85 -28.06 -31.91
CA VAL A 22 4.26 -27.82 -32.30
C VAL A 22 4.61 -28.69 -33.53
N PRO A 23 5.23 -28.12 -34.58
CA PRO A 23 5.55 -28.85 -35.81
C PRO A 23 6.39 -30.10 -35.56
N GLY A 24 6.01 -31.23 -36.16
CA GLY A 24 6.70 -32.52 -35.99
C GLY A 24 5.89 -33.61 -35.28
N ARG A 25 4.66 -33.30 -34.85
CA ARG A 25 3.64 -34.29 -34.49
C ARG A 25 2.59 -34.37 -35.59
N GLU A 26 2.05 -35.56 -35.83
CA GLU A 26 1.05 -35.85 -36.85
C GLU A 26 -0.16 -34.89 -36.76
N SER A 27 -0.85 -34.69 -37.88
CA SER A 27 -2.08 -33.91 -37.91
C SER A 27 -3.11 -34.53 -36.95
N PHE A 28 -3.60 -33.75 -35.99
CA PHE A 28 -4.66 -34.19 -35.08
C PHE A 28 -5.97 -33.45 -35.37
N THR A 29 -7.08 -34.08 -35.01
CA THR A 29 -8.41 -33.47 -35.07
C THR A 29 -8.91 -33.25 -33.64
N LEU A 30 -9.39 -32.03 -33.33
CA LEU A 30 -10.07 -31.77 -32.08
C LEU A 30 -11.48 -32.37 -32.16
N THR A 31 -11.72 -33.47 -31.43
CA THR A 31 -12.99 -34.20 -31.47
C THR A 31 -14.03 -33.62 -30.51
N GLU A 32 -13.62 -33.22 -29.30
CA GLU A 32 -14.50 -32.70 -28.26
C GLU A 32 -13.82 -31.59 -27.45
N CYS A 33 -14.58 -30.54 -27.14
CA CYS A 33 -14.16 -29.46 -26.24
C CYS A 33 -15.30 -29.14 -25.26
N PHE A 34 -15.10 -29.51 -23.99
CA PHE A 34 -16.08 -29.30 -22.91
C PHE A 34 -16.03 -27.89 -22.31
N GLY A 35 -15.31 -26.97 -22.96
CA GLY A 35 -15.04 -25.61 -22.49
C GLY A 35 -13.76 -25.52 -21.66
N PHE A 36 -13.13 -24.36 -21.71
CA PHE A 36 -12.09 -23.98 -20.77
C PHE A 36 -12.77 -23.20 -19.64
N ALA A 37 -12.48 -23.54 -18.39
CA ALA A 37 -12.80 -22.64 -17.29
C ALA A 37 -11.95 -21.38 -17.46
N LEU A 38 -12.54 -20.35 -18.06
CA LEU A 38 -11.92 -19.04 -18.12
C LEU A 38 -11.90 -18.50 -16.70
N LEU A 39 -10.69 -18.20 -16.20
CA LEU A 39 -10.55 -17.48 -14.94
C LEU A 39 -11.42 -16.23 -14.99
N THR A 40 -12.17 -15.99 -13.93
CA THR A 40 -12.82 -14.69 -13.71
C THR A 40 -11.76 -13.59 -13.65
N ASP A 41 -12.14 -12.34 -13.91
CA ASP A 41 -11.18 -11.23 -13.84
C ASP A 41 -10.60 -11.05 -12.44
N ARG A 42 -11.36 -11.41 -11.41
CA ARG A 42 -10.86 -11.52 -10.03
C ARG A 42 -9.76 -12.57 -9.90
N GLU A 43 -9.98 -13.80 -10.38
CA GLU A 43 -8.95 -14.85 -10.32
C GLU A 43 -7.71 -14.52 -11.14
N LYS A 44 -7.87 -13.87 -12.30
CA LYS A 44 -6.74 -13.32 -13.07
C LYS A 44 -5.98 -12.26 -12.28
N MET A 45 -6.69 -11.40 -11.56
CA MET A 45 -6.08 -10.37 -10.71
C MET A 45 -5.36 -11.00 -9.51
N GLU A 46 -5.99 -11.93 -8.78
CA GLU A 46 -5.41 -12.57 -7.60
C GLU A 46 -4.07 -13.27 -7.88
N ARG A 47 -3.88 -13.75 -9.11
CA ARG A 47 -2.64 -14.42 -9.58
C ARG A 47 -1.55 -13.46 -10.04
N GLN A 48 -1.85 -12.17 -10.21
CA GLN A 48 -0.83 -11.19 -10.60
C GLN A 48 0.10 -10.86 -9.43
N VAL A 49 1.33 -10.52 -9.78
CA VAL A 49 2.36 -10.07 -8.84
C VAL A 49 2.87 -8.72 -9.32
N PHE A 50 2.91 -7.77 -8.40
CA PHE A 50 3.33 -6.40 -8.65
C PHE A 50 4.57 -6.09 -7.85
N LYS A 51 5.51 -5.39 -8.49
CA LYS A 51 6.76 -4.97 -7.88
C LYS A 51 6.88 -3.46 -8.01
N HIS A 52 6.94 -2.80 -6.86
CA HIS A 52 7.13 -1.36 -6.77
C HIS A 52 8.25 -1.05 -5.78
N GLU A 53 8.73 0.18 -5.80
CA GLU A 53 9.69 0.68 -4.82
C GLU A 53 8.95 1.42 -3.71
N ALA A 54 9.26 1.11 -2.44
CA ALA A 54 8.82 1.89 -1.29
C ALA A 54 10.06 2.30 -0.48
N ASP A 55 10.25 3.61 -0.31
CA ASP A 55 11.40 4.19 0.39
C ASP A 55 12.76 3.61 -0.09
N GLY A 56 12.98 3.51 -1.40
CA GLY A 56 14.23 2.97 -1.96
C GLY A 56 14.35 1.44 -1.93
N LYS A 57 13.34 0.71 -1.42
CA LYS A 57 13.37 -0.75 -1.32
C LYS A 57 12.35 -1.39 -2.26
N PRO A 58 12.72 -2.48 -2.97
CA PRO A 58 11.76 -3.22 -3.77
C PRO A 58 10.79 -3.99 -2.85
N VAL A 59 9.49 -3.80 -3.09
CA VAL A 59 8.40 -4.49 -2.40
C VAL A 59 7.57 -5.24 -3.41
N ILE A 60 7.14 -6.45 -3.04
CA ILE A 60 6.33 -7.32 -3.88
C ILE A 60 4.98 -7.54 -3.18
N VAL A 61 3.90 -7.28 -3.91
CA VAL A 61 2.52 -7.59 -3.50
C VAL A 61 1.83 -8.44 -4.56
N THR A 62 0.99 -9.35 -4.12
CA THR A 62 0.10 -10.14 -4.97
C THR A 62 -1.20 -9.36 -5.21
N GLY A 63 -1.88 -9.62 -6.32
CA GLY A 63 -3.20 -9.03 -6.55
C GLY A 63 -4.22 -9.46 -5.49
N ARG A 64 -4.02 -10.63 -4.86
CA ARG A 64 -4.81 -11.03 -3.69
C ARG A 64 -4.60 -10.11 -2.50
N GLU A 65 -3.37 -9.73 -2.18
CA GLU A 65 -3.09 -8.75 -1.11
C GLU A 65 -3.73 -7.39 -1.39
N VAL A 66 -3.67 -6.92 -2.65
CA VAL A 66 -4.30 -5.66 -3.06
C VAL A 66 -5.83 -5.74 -2.88
N LEU A 67 -6.46 -6.80 -3.40
CA LEU A 67 -7.91 -7.00 -3.28
C LEU A 67 -8.37 -7.14 -1.82
N LEU A 68 -7.59 -7.82 -0.97
CA LEU A 68 -7.88 -7.92 0.46
C LEU A 68 -7.78 -6.58 1.18
N PHE A 69 -6.81 -5.74 0.83
CA PHE A 69 -6.61 -4.44 1.48
C PHE A 69 -7.71 -3.44 1.14
N TYR A 70 -8.11 -3.38 -0.13
CA TYR A 70 -9.19 -2.50 -0.57
C TYR A 70 -10.57 -3.10 -0.31
N GLY A 71 -10.74 -4.42 -0.19
CA GLY A 71 -12.05 -5.04 0.03
C GLY A 71 -13.04 -4.86 -1.12
N GLU A 72 -14.19 -5.54 -1.05
CA GLU A 72 -15.20 -5.50 -2.12
C GLU A 72 -15.96 -4.17 -2.19
N HIS A 73 -16.03 -3.44 -1.08
CA HIS A 73 -16.79 -2.20 -0.94
C HIS A 73 -16.22 -1.01 -1.70
N TYR A 74 -14.94 -1.05 -2.07
CA TYR A 74 -14.29 0.07 -2.74
C TYR A 74 -14.50 0.08 -4.26
N GLY A 75 -15.18 -0.95 -4.81
CA GLY A 75 -15.69 -0.95 -6.17
C GLY A 75 -14.64 -0.66 -7.25
N ILE A 76 -13.37 -0.99 -6.98
CA ILE A 76 -12.24 -0.57 -7.81
C ILE A 76 -12.30 -1.29 -9.13
N ARG A 77 -12.32 -0.53 -10.23
CA ARG A 77 -12.33 -1.10 -11.57
C ARG A 77 -10.96 -1.72 -11.88
N PRO A 78 -10.89 -2.83 -12.63
CA PRO A 78 -9.63 -3.50 -12.96
C PRO A 78 -8.56 -2.57 -13.58
N GLU A 79 -8.98 -1.49 -14.25
CA GLU A 79 -8.10 -0.50 -14.88
C GLU A 79 -7.45 0.46 -13.86
N GLU A 80 -8.15 0.82 -12.79
CA GLU A 80 -7.65 1.66 -11.69
C GLU A 80 -6.76 0.88 -10.71
N LEU A 81 -6.87 -0.45 -10.76
CA LEU A 81 -6.18 -1.41 -9.91
C LEU A 81 -4.69 -1.58 -10.23
N LYS A 82 -4.26 -1.31 -11.46
CA LYS A 82 -2.95 -1.81 -11.95
C LYS A 82 -1.71 -1.02 -11.56
N GLN A 83 -1.84 0.24 -11.13
CA GLN A 83 -0.65 1.03 -10.76
C GLN A 83 -0.79 1.75 -9.43
N TYR A 84 -1.84 2.56 -9.24
CA TYR A 84 -2.00 3.32 -8.00
C TYR A 84 -2.28 2.39 -6.80
N ALA A 85 -3.23 1.46 -6.96
CA ALA A 85 -3.60 0.56 -5.87
C ALA A 85 -2.46 -0.39 -5.47
N THR A 86 -1.70 -0.87 -6.45
CA THR A 86 -0.57 -1.80 -6.24
C THR A 86 0.63 -1.08 -5.61
N GLU A 87 0.95 0.14 -6.07
CA GLU A 87 1.99 0.97 -5.47
C GLU A 87 1.64 1.32 -4.02
N TYR A 88 0.42 1.79 -3.78
CA TYR A 88 -0.06 2.08 -2.42
C TYR A 88 0.02 0.84 -1.52
N CYS A 89 -0.43 -0.32 -2.01
CA CYS A 89 -0.35 -1.57 -1.25
C CYS A 89 1.10 -1.97 -0.95
N CYS A 90 2.05 -1.72 -1.86
CA CYS A 90 3.48 -1.90 -1.60
C CYS A 90 3.97 -0.99 -0.47
N HIS A 91 3.59 0.28 -0.47
CA HIS A 91 3.92 1.20 0.63
C HIS A 91 3.38 0.69 1.96
N ILE A 92 2.09 0.31 2.02
CA ILE A 92 1.47 -0.22 3.25
C ILE A 92 2.16 -1.49 3.73
N LYS A 93 2.48 -2.42 2.82
CA LYS A 93 3.20 -3.66 3.17
C LYS A 93 4.58 -3.35 3.76
N HIS A 94 5.35 -2.49 3.11
CA HIS A 94 6.65 -2.05 3.62
C HIS A 94 6.53 -1.38 4.99
N TYR A 95 5.55 -0.49 5.19
CA TYR A 95 5.36 0.19 6.47
C TYR A 95 4.98 -0.77 7.61
N ARG A 96 4.21 -1.83 7.31
CA ARG A 96 3.89 -2.89 8.28
C ARG A 96 5.12 -3.73 8.65
N GLU A 97 5.97 -4.04 7.68
CA GLU A 97 7.11 -4.96 7.86
C GLU A 97 8.38 -4.27 8.40
N TYR A 98 8.58 -2.99 8.10
CA TYR A 98 9.83 -2.29 8.43
C TYR A 98 10.06 -2.11 9.95
N GLY A 99 8.99 -2.01 10.74
CA GLY A 99 9.09 -1.85 12.20
C GLY A 99 9.45 -0.42 12.66
N TYR A 100 8.81 0.60 12.10
CA TYR A 100 9.01 2.00 12.51
C TYR A 100 8.65 2.23 14.00
N PRO A 101 9.39 3.09 14.71
CA PRO A 101 9.17 3.32 16.15
C PRO A 101 7.78 3.92 16.41
N LEU A 102 7.19 3.57 17.55
CA LEU A 102 5.93 4.16 18.01
C LEU A 102 6.15 5.62 18.44
N LEU A 103 5.20 6.49 18.14
CA LEU A 103 5.18 7.88 18.61
C LEU A 103 4.86 7.94 20.11
N ASP A 104 5.89 7.77 20.93
CA ASP A 104 5.83 7.94 22.38
C ASP A 104 6.41 9.28 22.85
N ARG A 105 6.38 9.53 24.16
CA ARG A 105 6.91 10.77 24.75
C ARG A 105 8.41 10.94 24.51
N SER A 106 9.17 9.84 24.47
CA SER A 106 10.62 9.86 24.25
C SER A 106 10.95 10.29 22.83
N LEU A 107 10.26 9.70 21.85
CA LEU A 107 10.42 10.03 20.44
C LEU A 107 10.00 11.48 20.15
N VAL A 108 8.88 11.94 20.72
CA VAL A 108 8.44 13.34 20.57
C VAL A 108 9.49 14.31 21.09
N LYS A 109 10.02 14.09 22.30
CA LYS A 109 11.11 14.93 22.87
C LYS A 109 12.33 14.95 21.95
N LYS A 110 12.81 13.77 21.58
CA LYS A 110 13.97 13.62 20.69
C LYS A 110 13.78 14.38 19.37
N MET A 111 12.62 14.22 18.73
CA MET A 111 12.35 14.89 17.45
C MET A 111 12.35 16.41 17.55
N LEU A 112 11.86 16.96 18.66
CA LEU A 112 11.86 18.40 18.91
C LEU A 112 13.25 18.93 19.25
N GLU A 113 14.01 18.22 20.08
CA GLU A 113 15.41 18.55 20.39
C GLU A 113 16.31 18.51 19.14
N GLU A 114 16.01 17.62 18.19
CA GLU A 114 16.74 17.47 16.94
C GLU A 114 16.23 18.39 15.81
N GLU A 115 15.15 19.19 16.00
CA GLU A 115 14.48 19.94 14.92
C GLU A 115 15.43 20.84 14.12
N GLU A 116 16.32 21.55 14.82
CA GLU A 116 17.31 22.45 14.22
C GLU A 116 18.32 21.72 13.33
N ARG A 117 18.55 20.42 13.59
CA ARG A 117 19.48 19.58 12.83
C ARG A 117 18.84 18.94 11.60
N ILE A 118 17.51 18.97 11.49
CA ILE A 118 16.79 18.40 10.35
C ILE A 118 17.08 19.25 9.11
N THR A 119 17.60 18.60 8.07
CA THR A 119 17.91 19.23 6.79
C THR A 119 16.72 19.24 5.83
N LYS A 120 16.75 20.10 4.82
CA LYS A 120 15.72 20.12 3.77
C LYS A 120 15.68 18.78 3.02
N GLY A 121 14.49 18.23 2.84
CA GLY A 121 14.22 16.91 2.25
C GLY A 121 14.26 15.76 3.25
N GLU A 122 14.80 15.98 4.45
CA GLU A 122 14.89 14.93 5.47
C GLU A 122 13.50 14.56 5.99
N THR A 123 13.27 13.24 6.12
CA THR A 123 11.99 12.67 6.54
C THR A 123 12.16 11.91 7.84
N ARG A 124 11.27 12.16 8.79
CA ARG A 124 11.13 11.40 10.02
C ARG A 124 9.86 10.57 9.96
N SER A 125 10.01 9.26 10.16
CA SER A 125 8.91 8.30 10.07
C SER A 125 8.70 7.56 11.38
N PHE A 126 7.44 7.36 11.74
CA PHE A 126 7.03 6.66 12.96
C PHE A 126 5.65 6.02 12.78
N THR A 127 5.27 5.17 13.73
CA THR A 127 3.92 4.62 13.84
C THR A 127 3.13 5.34 14.91
N LEU A 128 1.82 5.42 14.71
CA LEU A 128 0.85 5.99 15.64
C LEU A 128 -0.32 5.01 15.72
N ARG A 129 -0.77 4.68 16.93
CA ARG A 129 -2.01 3.93 17.11
C ARG A 129 -3.10 4.87 17.59
N ILE A 130 -4.04 5.16 16.71
CA ILE A 130 -5.35 5.72 17.07
C ILE A 130 -6.36 4.58 17.12
N HIS A 131 -7.53 4.71 16.52
CA HIS A 131 -8.44 3.57 16.32
C HIS A 131 -7.79 2.46 15.48
N PHE A 132 -7.04 2.85 14.45
CA PHE A 132 -6.24 1.97 13.60
C PHE A 132 -4.74 2.27 13.76
N PRO A 133 -3.84 1.37 13.34
CA PRO A 133 -2.43 1.66 13.20
C PRO A 133 -2.17 2.55 11.96
N TRP A 134 -1.32 3.56 12.12
CA TRP A 134 -0.93 4.49 11.07
C TRP A 134 0.59 4.55 10.96
N HIS A 135 1.06 4.66 9.72
CA HIS A 135 2.42 5.10 9.44
C HIS A 135 2.39 6.59 9.11
N VAL A 136 3.29 7.37 9.71
CA VAL A 136 3.38 8.82 9.50
C VAL A 136 4.78 9.18 9.04
N LYS A 137 4.86 10.03 8.02
CA LYS A 137 6.07 10.65 7.49
C LYS A 137 5.95 12.15 7.67
N ILE A 138 6.92 12.76 8.34
CA ILE A 138 7.08 14.21 8.39
C ILE A 138 8.36 14.58 7.65
N THR A 139 8.22 15.32 6.55
CA THR A 139 9.33 15.75 5.69
C THR A 139 9.54 17.25 5.84
N LYS A 140 10.78 17.69 6.05
CA LYS A 140 11.13 19.12 6.04
C LYS A 140 11.26 19.61 4.60
N GLU A 141 10.27 20.33 4.11
CA GLU A 141 10.28 20.87 2.74
C GLU A 141 11.04 22.20 2.66
N ASP A 142 10.86 23.10 3.62
CA ASP A 142 11.48 24.45 3.72
C ASP A 142 11.73 25.12 2.34
N ASN A 143 10.73 25.08 1.47
CA ASN A 143 10.76 25.61 0.11
C ASN A 143 9.99 26.93 0.07
N PRO A 144 10.57 28.03 -0.48
CA PRO A 144 9.87 29.31 -0.60
C PRO A 144 8.48 29.23 -1.24
N GLU A 145 8.26 28.31 -2.18
CA GLU A 145 6.96 28.10 -2.84
C GLU A 145 5.83 27.71 -1.87
N TYR A 146 6.17 27.05 -0.77
CA TYR A 146 5.22 26.59 0.23
C TYR A 146 5.24 27.43 1.50
N ALA A 147 5.93 28.57 1.51
CA ALA A 147 5.95 29.47 2.66
C ALA A 147 4.51 29.89 3.05
N PRO A 148 4.16 29.96 4.36
CA PRO A 148 5.03 29.82 5.52
C PRO A 148 5.23 28.36 6.00
N TYR A 149 4.77 27.36 5.25
CA TYR A 149 4.88 25.96 5.63
C TYR A 149 6.29 25.42 5.41
N ARG A 150 6.79 24.71 6.43
CA ARG A 150 8.14 24.15 6.47
C ARG A 150 8.15 22.63 6.49
N TYR A 151 7.05 22.01 6.92
CA TYR A 151 6.92 20.56 7.09
C TYR A 151 5.70 20.03 6.36
N ALA A 152 5.86 18.93 5.63
CA ALA A 152 4.78 18.14 5.07
C ALA A 152 4.59 16.86 5.90
N LEU A 153 3.37 16.63 6.37
CA LEU A 153 2.95 15.42 7.06
C LEU A 153 2.14 14.58 6.08
N ASN A 154 2.52 13.32 5.91
CA ASN A 154 1.78 12.32 5.15
C ASN A 154 1.56 11.12 6.07
N ALA A 155 0.32 10.72 6.27
CA ALA A 155 -0.06 9.63 7.14
C ALA A 155 -0.91 8.62 6.37
N TYR A 156 -0.62 7.35 6.58
CA TYR A 156 -1.23 6.23 5.88
C TYR A 156 -1.79 5.26 6.91
N CYS A 157 -3.10 5.04 6.86
CA CYS A 157 -3.72 4.01 7.66
C CYS A 157 -3.21 2.66 7.17
N LEU A 158 -2.72 1.85 8.10
CA LEU A 158 -2.17 0.55 7.76
C LEU A 158 -3.26 -0.50 7.58
N ASP A 159 -4.50 -0.26 7.98
CA ASP A 159 -5.58 -1.27 7.92
C ASP A 159 -6.61 -1.03 6.81
N ASN A 160 -6.66 0.19 6.25
CA ASN A 160 -7.59 0.56 5.20
C ASN A 160 -6.99 1.70 4.35
N PRO A 161 -7.52 1.98 3.14
CA PRO A 161 -6.95 2.97 2.23
C PRO A 161 -7.22 4.43 2.61
N LEU A 162 -7.34 4.74 3.92
CA LEU A 162 -7.39 6.12 4.39
C LEU A 162 -5.97 6.69 4.47
N CYS A 163 -5.84 7.92 4.02
CA CYS A 163 -4.63 8.72 4.17
C CYS A 163 -4.97 10.11 4.68
N PHE A 164 -3.98 10.79 5.25
CA PHE A 164 -4.09 12.15 5.74
C PHE A 164 -2.82 12.91 5.38
N ASN A 165 -2.96 14.03 4.67
CA ASN A 165 -1.83 14.82 4.21
C ASN A 165 -2.06 16.29 4.56
N ARG A 166 -1.08 16.94 5.21
CA ARG A 166 -1.19 18.35 5.57
C ARG A 166 0.19 19.00 5.77
N ARG A 167 0.27 20.30 5.53
CA ARG A 167 1.49 21.09 5.75
C ARG A 167 1.41 21.92 7.03
N TYR A 168 2.56 22.12 7.69
CA TYR A 168 2.69 22.83 8.96
C TYR A 168 3.86 23.82 8.94
N THR A 169 3.72 24.89 9.71
CA THR A 169 4.75 25.91 9.88
C THR A 169 5.88 25.45 10.81
N THR A 170 5.61 24.53 11.73
CA THR A 170 6.58 24.01 12.72
C THR A 170 6.41 22.51 12.91
N LEU A 171 7.48 21.81 13.32
CA LEU A 171 7.42 20.39 13.64
C LEU A 171 6.48 20.11 14.81
N GLU A 172 6.50 20.99 15.82
CA GLU A 172 5.62 20.91 16.99
C GLU A 172 4.13 20.81 16.61
N LYS A 173 3.65 21.66 15.69
CA LYS A 173 2.25 21.62 15.24
C LYS A 173 1.91 20.34 14.50
N ALA A 174 2.84 19.82 13.69
CA ALA A 174 2.65 18.56 12.98
C ALA A 174 2.52 17.39 13.97
N LEU A 175 3.43 17.30 14.95
CA LEU A 175 3.41 16.27 15.99
C LEU A 175 2.16 16.38 16.87
N LEU A 176 1.74 17.59 17.26
CA LEU A 176 0.54 17.79 18.07
C LEU A 176 -0.70 17.29 17.34
N HIS A 177 -0.82 17.55 16.04
CA HIS A 177 -1.96 17.06 15.26
C HIS A 177 -1.97 15.52 15.14
N CYS A 178 -0.81 14.88 15.01
CA CYS A 178 -0.70 13.41 15.13
C CYS A 178 -1.23 12.90 16.47
N LEU A 179 -0.80 13.53 17.58
CA LEU A 179 -1.17 13.12 18.94
C LEU A 179 -2.66 13.33 19.24
N ASN A 180 -3.28 14.32 18.57
CA ASN A 180 -4.72 14.55 18.58
C ASN A 180 -5.50 13.72 17.54
N GLY A 181 -4.83 12.77 16.88
CA GLY A 181 -5.47 11.82 15.97
C GLY A 181 -6.00 12.44 14.68
N PHE A 182 -5.29 13.45 14.15
CA PHE A 182 -5.68 14.16 12.94
C PHE A 182 -7.06 14.84 13.04
N ASN A 183 -7.43 15.29 14.24
CA ASN A 183 -8.71 15.94 14.48
C ASN A 183 -8.83 17.29 13.76
N GLU A 184 -9.60 17.31 12.67
CA GLU A 184 -9.98 18.54 11.96
C GLU A 184 -11.38 19.06 12.34
N ASN A 185 -12.10 18.36 13.22
CA ASN A 185 -13.46 18.71 13.59
C ASN A 185 -13.47 19.71 14.76
N ALA A 186 -13.82 20.96 14.47
CA ALA A 186 -13.89 22.03 15.47
C ALA A 186 -14.90 21.78 16.61
N ALA A 187 -15.89 20.90 16.42
CA ALA A 187 -16.82 20.51 17.47
C ALA A 187 -16.23 19.49 18.46
N ILE A 188 -15.17 18.77 18.05
CA ILE A 188 -14.49 17.78 18.88
C ILE A 188 -13.26 18.45 19.49
N LYS A 189 -13.18 18.45 20.82
CA LYS A 189 -12.01 19.01 21.52
C LYS A 189 -10.80 18.10 21.33
N ASP A 190 -9.67 18.72 21.03
CA ASP A 190 -8.37 18.07 21.05
C ASP A 190 -8.04 17.48 22.42
N ARG A 191 -7.34 16.34 22.40
CA ARG A 191 -6.87 15.67 23.62
C ARG A 191 -5.79 16.47 24.33
N TYR A 192 -4.92 17.12 23.56
CA TYR A 192 -3.82 17.94 24.06
C TYR A 192 -3.86 19.31 23.38
N ARG A 193 -3.71 20.38 24.16
CA ARG A 193 -3.65 21.76 23.64
C ARG A 193 -2.24 22.14 23.21
N SER A 194 -1.23 21.46 23.73
CA SER A 194 0.18 21.69 23.40
C SER A 194 1.00 20.41 23.57
N ILE A 195 2.20 20.37 22.99
CA ILE A 195 3.14 19.28 23.25
C ILE A 195 3.54 19.25 24.73
N GLY A 196 3.71 20.42 25.36
CA GLY A 196 4.03 20.49 26.79
C GLY A 196 3.02 19.75 27.65
N GLU A 197 1.72 19.89 27.37
CA GLU A 197 0.65 19.15 28.06
C GLU A 197 0.81 17.63 27.86
N TYR A 198 1.04 17.18 26.63
CA TYR A 198 1.28 15.76 26.34
C TYR A 198 2.48 15.18 27.09
N LEU A 199 3.58 15.94 27.19
CA LEU A 199 4.81 15.50 27.84
C LEU A 199 4.73 15.48 29.38
N LEU A 200 3.79 16.23 29.97
CA LEU A 200 3.60 16.33 31.42
C LEU A 200 2.60 15.31 32.00
N GLN A 201 1.76 14.69 31.17
CA GLN A 201 0.87 13.64 31.65
C GLN A 201 1.69 12.47 32.19
N LYS A 202 1.31 11.98 33.38
CA LYS A 202 1.90 10.77 33.99
C LYS A 202 1.43 9.55 33.22
#